data_AF-A0A975TFR3-F1
#
_entry.id   AF-A0A975TFR3-F1
#
_cell.length_a   1.000
_cell.length_b   1.000
_cell.length_c   1.000
_cell.angle_alpha   90.00
_cell.angle_beta   90.00
_cell.angle_gamma   90.00
#
_symmetry.space_group_name_H-M   'P 1'
#
loop_
_entity.id
_entity.type
_entity.pdbx_description
1 polymer ?
#
loop_
_entity_poly.entity_id
_entity_poly.type
_entity_poly.pdbx_seq_one_letter_code
_entity_poly.pdbx_strand_id
1 'polypeptide(L)'
;MTTPSFPQPGSGGPEAPPPGCPAHGRAASHDRGTSGPRRLYGTEAENDPMGLYEKLRAEHGSVAPVLLHGDVPAWLVLGHSENLHVTRTPSQFSRDSRRWRALHDGTAPPDHPLAPVFTWQPLCVFADGAEHERLRGAVTDAIARIDHRGVRRHINRYSNRLINEFCRDGRADLVGRFAEHLPMMVMAQILGMPEEYNERLVQAARDMIKGTETANESNEYVMTVLRGLVARRRAAPEEDFASRLTGHPAGLTDDEVAQHLRLVLIAAYETTANLIANVLRMVLTDPRFRARLSGGHMTLPEAVEQTLWDEPPFTTIFGRWAVGDTELGGKRIRAGDALIVGIAAANADPVVRPDPGASMRGNRAHLAFSGGPHECPGQDIGRAIADTGIDALLLRLPDLQLAVEERELRYKAALMSRQLLELPVTFAPRPPQDVTGPPNATPAARRPQWQVDSPRPGSVPVPGQGPRPRPAPEPGPEMGPEPGLGSGSARVPRLGPGSGPGQAPEPRPGAGPEPVDPPAPVLAEPLAPVPAGRTESAPRRAWRALSRWWQGH
;
A
#
# COMPACT_ATOMS: atom_id res chain seq x y z
N MET A 1 -64.27 -54.21 17.92
CA MET A 1 -63.52 -54.57 19.13
C MET A 1 -62.58 -55.70 18.78
N THR A 2 -61.28 -55.41 18.69
CA THR A 2 -60.12 -56.19 19.16
C THR A 2 -58.88 -55.57 18.54
N THR A 3 -58.07 -54.93 19.39
CA THR A 3 -56.67 -54.58 19.11
C THR A 3 -55.87 -55.85 18.82
N PRO A 4 -54.78 -55.77 18.05
CA PRO A 4 -53.51 -56.07 18.72
C PRO A 4 -52.34 -55.15 18.37
N SER A 5 -51.42 -55.18 19.33
CA SER A 5 -50.26 -54.35 19.63
C SER A 5 -49.05 -54.52 18.70
N PHE A 6 -48.22 -53.47 18.70
CA PHE A 6 -46.92 -53.29 18.06
C PHE A 6 -45.81 -54.26 18.54
N PRO A 7 -44.82 -54.59 17.70
CA PRO A 7 -43.48 -55.01 18.14
C PRO A 7 -42.56 -53.81 18.43
N GLN A 8 -41.74 -53.95 19.46
CA GLN A 8 -40.70 -52.98 19.88
C GLN A 8 -39.54 -52.87 18.87
N PRO A 9 -38.91 -51.69 18.73
CA PRO A 9 -37.66 -51.55 17.96
C PRO A 9 -36.45 -51.89 18.84
N GLY A 10 -35.73 -52.96 18.46
CA GLY A 10 -34.44 -53.35 19.02
C GLY A 10 -33.30 -53.12 18.03
N SER A 11 -32.35 -52.27 18.43
CA SER A 11 -30.91 -52.27 18.07
C SER A 11 -30.52 -52.52 16.61
N GLY A 12 -30.52 -51.46 15.80
CA GLY A 12 -29.71 -51.34 14.59
C GLY A 12 -28.80 -50.12 14.73
N GLY A 13 -27.48 -50.31 14.65
CA GLY A 13 -26.48 -49.25 14.79
C GLY A 13 -26.61 -48.14 13.74
N PRO A 14 -25.92 -46.99 13.92
CA PRO A 14 -26.10 -45.84 13.06
C PRO A 14 -25.68 -46.16 11.61
N GLU A 15 -26.65 -46.00 10.72
CA GLU A 15 -26.52 -46.07 9.27
C GLU A 15 -25.42 -45.08 8.82
N ALA A 16 -24.39 -45.59 8.15
CA ALA A 16 -23.26 -44.77 7.72
C ALA A 16 -23.70 -43.78 6.62
N PRO A 17 -23.26 -42.51 6.66
CA PRO A 17 -23.59 -41.54 5.62
C PRO A 17 -22.93 -41.91 4.28
N PRO A 18 -23.53 -41.51 3.14
CA PRO A 18 -23.02 -41.87 1.81
C PRO A 18 -21.64 -41.25 1.53
N PRO A 19 -20.81 -41.91 0.68
CA PRO A 19 -19.45 -41.46 0.40
C PRO A 19 -19.43 -40.08 -0.28
N GLY A 20 -18.58 -39.16 0.24
CA GLY A 20 -18.48 -37.76 -0.19
C GLY A 20 -18.79 -36.73 0.91
N CYS A 21 -19.13 -37.17 2.12
CA CYS A 21 -19.37 -36.31 3.27
C CYS A 21 -18.04 -35.86 3.93
N PRO A 22 -17.83 -34.57 4.26
CA PRO A 22 -16.61 -34.08 4.94
C PRO A 22 -16.36 -34.71 6.32
N ALA A 23 -17.36 -35.40 6.89
CA ALA A 23 -17.25 -36.13 8.14
C ALA A 23 -16.20 -37.28 8.11
N HIS A 24 -15.70 -37.67 6.94
CA HIS A 24 -14.66 -38.71 6.80
C HIS A 24 -13.20 -38.18 6.91
N GLY A 25 -12.97 -36.87 7.05
CA GLY A 25 -11.63 -36.28 7.07
C GLY A 25 -10.80 -36.46 8.36
N ARG A 26 -11.19 -37.35 9.28
CA ARG A 26 -10.49 -37.57 10.56
C ARG A 26 -9.86 -38.96 10.63
N ALA A 27 -8.91 -39.24 9.76
CA ALA A 27 -7.87 -40.23 10.03
C ALA A 27 -6.64 -39.91 9.18
N ALA A 28 -5.48 -39.77 9.82
CA ALA A 28 -4.21 -39.64 9.15
C ALA A 28 -3.96 -40.88 8.27
N SER A 29 -3.91 -40.71 6.95
CA SER A 29 -3.37 -41.70 6.04
C SER A 29 -2.47 -41.01 5.03
N HIS A 30 -1.17 -41.29 5.14
CA HIS A 30 -0.20 -40.98 4.10
C HIS A 30 -0.54 -41.75 2.82
N ASP A 31 -0.72 -40.99 1.73
CA ASP A 31 -0.54 -41.37 0.33
C ASP A 31 -1.51 -42.40 -0.32
N ARG A 32 -2.53 -41.89 -1.04
CA ARG A 32 -2.65 -41.94 -2.52
C ARG A 32 -4.08 -41.60 -2.97
N GLY A 33 -4.23 -40.56 -3.79
CA GLY A 33 -5.19 -40.59 -4.91
C GLY A 33 -6.52 -39.83 -4.83
N THR A 34 -6.67 -38.82 -3.96
CA THR A 34 -7.61 -37.68 -4.13
C THR A 34 -7.19 -36.63 -3.12
N SER A 35 -6.64 -35.49 -3.56
CA SER A 35 -6.09 -34.48 -2.66
C SER A 35 -7.20 -33.90 -1.79
N GLY A 36 -7.11 -34.12 -0.47
CA GLY A 36 -7.91 -33.38 0.48
C GLY A 36 -7.64 -31.87 0.39
N PRO A 37 -8.43 -31.05 1.09
CA PRO A 37 -8.27 -29.59 1.08
C PRO A 37 -6.82 -29.16 1.36
N ARG A 38 -6.27 -28.25 0.54
CA ARG A 38 -4.92 -27.71 0.74
C ARG A 38 -4.95 -26.53 1.70
N ARG A 39 -3.86 -26.34 2.46
CA ARG A 39 -3.70 -25.23 3.41
C ARG A 39 -3.30 -23.95 2.68
N LEU A 40 -3.97 -22.84 2.97
CA LEU A 40 -3.57 -21.49 2.51
C LEU A 40 -2.61 -20.80 3.50
N TYR A 41 -1.82 -21.59 4.21
CA TYR A 41 -0.80 -21.15 5.15
C TYR A 41 0.34 -22.18 5.22
N GLY A 42 1.50 -21.76 5.73
CA GLY A 42 2.69 -22.59 5.77
C GLY A 42 3.49 -22.54 4.47
N THR A 43 4.55 -23.36 4.41
CA THR A 43 5.66 -23.20 3.44
C THR A 43 5.23 -23.17 1.97
N GLU A 44 4.29 -24.03 1.53
CA GLU A 44 3.84 -24.02 0.13
C GLU A 44 3.11 -22.70 -0.20
N ALA A 45 2.15 -22.30 0.64
CA ALA A 45 1.36 -21.08 0.44
C ALA A 45 2.19 -19.80 0.60
N GLU A 46 3.25 -19.82 1.40
CA GLU A 46 4.10 -18.66 1.66
C GLU A 46 5.21 -18.48 0.60
N ASN A 47 5.79 -19.57 0.09
CA ASN A 47 6.88 -19.49 -0.87
C ASN A 47 6.37 -19.24 -2.30
N ASP A 48 5.26 -19.87 -2.69
CA ASP A 48 4.69 -19.76 -4.03
C ASP A 48 3.15 -19.78 -4.01
N PRO A 49 2.51 -18.67 -3.57
CA PRO A 49 1.05 -18.56 -3.54
C PRO A 49 0.41 -18.78 -4.91
N MET A 50 1.02 -18.26 -5.99
CA MET A 50 0.48 -18.37 -7.34
C MET A 50 0.54 -19.80 -7.85
N GLY A 51 1.67 -20.49 -7.67
CA GLY A 51 1.77 -21.92 -7.99
C GLY A 51 0.77 -22.77 -7.22
N LEU A 52 0.48 -22.44 -5.95
CA LEU A 52 -0.59 -23.08 -5.18
C LEU A 52 -1.97 -22.83 -5.80
N TYR A 53 -2.28 -21.60 -6.21
CA TYR A 53 -3.56 -21.27 -6.87
C TYR A 53 -3.73 -22.00 -8.20
N GLU A 54 -2.67 -22.11 -9.01
CA GLU A 54 -2.74 -22.86 -10.27
C GLU A 54 -2.93 -24.37 -10.05
N LYS A 55 -2.28 -24.96 -9.04
CA LYS A 55 -2.52 -26.36 -8.65
C LYS A 55 -3.98 -26.57 -8.24
N LEU A 56 -4.52 -25.68 -7.39
CA LEU A 56 -5.92 -25.74 -6.97
C LEU A 56 -6.88 -25.57 -8.15
N ARG A 57 -6.57 -24.68 -9.09
CA ARG A 57 -7.38 -24.49 -10.31
C ARG A 57 -7.38 -25.74 -11.18
N ALA A 58 -6.20 -26.34 -11.40
CA ALA A 58 -6.07 -27.57 -12.18
C ALA A 58 -6.83 -28.75 -11.53
N GLU A 59 -6.84 -28.84 -10.19
CA GLU A 59 -7.50 -29.92 -9.46
C GLU A 59 -9.01 -29.73 -9.30
N HIS A 60 -9.48 -28.49 -9.10
CA HIS A 60 -10.85 -28.23 -8.65
C HIS A 60 -11.68 -27.31 -9.56
N GLY A 61 -11.05 -26.61 -10.51
CA GLY A 61 -11.69 -25.60 -11.36
C GLY A 61 -11.67 -24.20 -10.75
N SER A 62 -12.71 -23.40 -11.02
CA SER A 62 -12.79 -22.00 -10.59
C SER A 62 -13.04 -21.80 -9.09
N VAL A 63 -13.38 -22.86 -8.35
CA VAL A 63 -13.63 -22.84 -6.90
C VAL A 63 -13.04 -24.09 -6.25
N ALA A 64 -12.20 -23.90 -5.22
CA ALA A 64 -11.46 -24.97 -4.58
C ALA A 64 -11.69 -25.02 -3.05
N PRO A 65 -11.82 -26.22 -2.45
CA PRO A 65 -11.85 -26.37 -1.00
C PRO A 65 -10.45 -26.17 -0.42
N VAL A 66 -10.34 -25.39 0.66
CA VAL A 66 -9.08 -25.03 1.29
C VAL A 66 -9.19 -25.01 2.82
N LEU A 67 -8.04 -24.97 3.47
CA LEU A 67 -7.93 -24.84 4.93
C LEU A 67 -7.23 -23.52 5.29
N LEU A 68 -7.89 -22.77 6.18
CA LEU A 68 -7.30 -21.65 6.89
C LEU A 68 -6.49 -22.15 8.10
N HIS A 69 -5.80 -21.23 8.77
CA HIS A 69 -5.07 -21.53 10.01
C HIS A 69 -5.92 -22.36 10.98
N GLY A 70 -5.31 -23.31 11.69
CA GLY A 70 -6.05 -24.23 12.56
C GLY A 70 -6.94 -25.23 11.81
N ASP A 71 -6.68 -25.46 10.53
CA ASP A 71 -7.43 -26.36 9.65
C ASP A 71 -8.93 -26.03 9.56
N VAL A 72 -9.28 -24.74 9.64
CA VAL A 72 -10.67 -24.28 9.49
C VAL A 72 -11.05 -24.29 8.01
N PRO A 73 -12.13 -24.98 7.60
CA PRO A 73 -12.50 -25.13 6.20
C PRO A 73 -13.03 -23.82 5.59
N ALA A 74 -12.65 -23.57 4.34
CA ALA A 74 -13.16 -22.48 3.51
C ALA A 74 -13.15 -22.85 2.02
N TRP A 75 -13.73 -21.99 1.19
CA TRP A 75 -13.68 -22.06 -0.26
C TRP A 75 -12.82 -20.92 -0.81
N LEU A 76 -11.82 -21.24 -1.62
CA LEU A 76 -11.07 -20.26 -2.40
C LEU A 76 -11.73 -20.11 -3.77
N VAL A 77 -12.14 -18.89 -4.11
CA VAL A 77 -12.71 -18.55 -5.41
C VAL A 77 -11.58 -18.07 -6.31
N LEU A 78 -11.27 -18.84 -7.36
CA LEU A 78 -10.12 -18.67 -8.24
C LEU A 78 -10.49 -18.05 -9.59
N GLY A 79 -11.73 -18.27 -10.06
CA GLY A 79 -12.21 -17.78 -11.35
C GLY A 79 -12.61 -16.30 -11.30
N HIS A 80 -12.33 -15.56 -12.37
CA HIS A 80 -12.64 -14.12 -12.46
C HIS A 80 -14.14 -13.86 -12.38
N SER A 81 -14.93 -14.63 -13.13
CA SER A 81 -16.39 -14.48 -13.18
C SER A 81 -17.07 -14.82 -11.85
N GLU A 82 -16.60 -15.86 -11.16
CA GLU A 82 -17.11 -16.28 -9.87
C GLU A 82 -16.76 -15.28 -8.77
N ASN A 83 -15.55 -14.71 -8.80
CA ASN A 83 -15.20 -13.63 -7.87
C ASN A 83 -16.07 -12.39 -8.08
N LEU A 84 -16.37 -12.02 -9.33
CA LEU A 84 -17.32 -10.94 -9.61
C LEU A 84 -18.73 -11.26 -9.09
N HIS A 85 -19.21 -12.49 -9.28
CA HIS A 85 -20.50 -12.93 -8.75
C HIS A 85 -20.55 -12.83 -7.22
N VAL A 86 -19.52 -13.35 -6.54
CA VAL A 86 -19.42 -13.32 -5.07
C VAL A 86 -19.37 -11.89 -4.52
N THR A 87 -18.63 -11.00 -5.18
CA THR A 87 -18.47 -9.62 -4.70
C THR A 87 -19.68 -8.72 -5.01
N ARG A 88 -20.44 -9.01 -6.07
CA ARG A 88 -21.61 -8.23 -6.50
C ARG A 88 -22.94 -8.72 -5.96
N THR A 89 -22.97 -9.88 -5.30
CA THR A 89 -24.22 -10.51 -4.82
C THR A 89 -24.25 -10.64 -3.30
N PRO A 90 -24.32 -9.53 -2.54
CA PRO A 90 -24.31 -9.56 -1.08
C PRO A 90 -25.50 -10.32 -0.47
N SER A 91 -26.61 -10.45 -1.21
CA SER A 91 -27.76 -11.26 -0.81
C SER A 91 -27.44 -12.76 -0.73
N GLN A 92 -26.42 -13.23 -1.46
CA GLN A 92 -25.92 -14.61 -1.38
C GLN A 92 -24.62 -14.71 -0.57
N PHE A 93 -23.77 -13.69 -0.62
CA PHE A 93 -22.43 -13.70 -0.01
C PHE A 93 -22.20 -12.46 0.86
N SER A 94 -22.61 -12.58 2.11
CA SER A 94 -22.61 -11.51 3.11
C SER A 94 -21.19 -11.20 3.61
N ARG A 95 -20.98 -9.96 4.11
CA ARG A 95 -19.79 -9.57 4.90
C ARG A 95 -19.95 -9.79 6.40
N ASP A 96 -21.17 -10.11 6.85
CA ASP A 96 -21.47 -10.32 8.25
C ASP A 96 -20.97 -11.69 8.74
N SER A 97 -19.83 -11.68 9.44
CA SER A 97 -19.19 -12.89 9.96
C SER A 97 -20.00 -13.61 11.03
N ARG A 98 -21.02 -12.98 11.62
CA ARG A 98 -21.96 -13.67 12.52
C ARG A 98 -22.76 -14.75 11.79
N ARG A 99 -22.63 -14.88 10.47
CA ARG A 99 -23.18 -15.99 9.67
C ARG A 99 -22.26 -17.19 9.57
N TRP A 100 -20.99 -17.04 9.92
CA TRP A 100 -19.98 -18.06 9.71
C TRP A 100 -20.20 -19.26 10.63
N ARG A 101 -20.45 -20.44 10.05
CA ARG A 101 -20.72 -21.68 10.80
C ARG A 101 -19.59 -22.03 11.77
N ALA A 102 -18.34 -21.85 11.35
CA ALA A 102 -17.18 -22.21 12.16
C ALA A 102 -17.06 -21.39 13.45
N LEU A 103 -17.63 -20.17 13.50
CA LEU A 103 -17.69 -19.42 14.76
C LEU A 103 -18.72 -20.00 15.72
N HIS A 104 -19.86 -20.45 15.19
CA HIS A 104 -20.96 -20.98 16.00
C HIS A 104 -20.65 -22.37 16.56
N ASP A 105 -20.00 -23.23 15.79
CA ASP A 105 -19.63 -24.58 16.21
C ASP A 105 -18.28 -24.65 16.95
N GLY A 106 -17.57 -23.52 17.05
CA GLY A 106 -16.29 -23.41 17.74
C GLY A 106 -15.08 -23.93 16.95
N THR A 107 -15.26 -24.35 15.70
CA THR A 107 -14.15 -24.75 14.81
C THR A 107 -13.16 -23.60 14.60
N ALA A 108 -13.68 -22.36 14.49
CA ALA A 108 -12.90 -21.13 14.52
C ALA A 108 -13.03 -20.50 15.92
N PRO A 109 -12.05 -20.71 16.83
CA PRO A 109 -12.13 -20.17 18.18
C PRO A 109 -11.94 -18.64 18.20
N PRO A 110 -12.34 -17.95 19.28
CA PRO A 110 -12.17 -16.50 19.40
C PRO A 110 -10.72 -16.00 19.33
N ASP A 111 -9.74 -16.85 19.66
CA ASP A 111 -8.31 -16.57 19.58
C ASP A 111 -7.66 -17.10 18.28
N HIS A 112 -8.47 -17.41 17.28
CA HIS A 112 -8.00 -17.82 15.96
C HIS A 112 -7.06 -16.74 15.35
N PRO A 113 -5.95 -17.10 14.67
CA PRO A 113 -4.98 -16.11 14.15
C PRO A 113 -5.55 -15.05 13.21
N LEU A 114 -6.63 -15.40 12.48
CA LEU A 114 -7.36 -14.49 11.59
C LEU A 114 -8.51 -13.71 12.27
N ALA A 115 -8.67 -13.79 13.60
CA ALA A 115 -9.76 -13.10 14.31
C ALA A 115 -9.85 -11.59 13.98
N PRO A 116 -8.76 -10.82 13.88
CA PRO A 116 -8.85 -9.40 13.50
C PRO A 116 -9.49 -9.15 12.12
N VAL A 117 -9.46 -10.15 11.23
CA VAL A 117 -10.01 -10.04 9.86
C VAL A 117 -11.50 -10.34 9.83
N PHE A 118 -11.98 -11.26 10.67
CA PHE A 118 -13.38 -11.71 10.62
C PHE A 118 -14.21 -11.26 11.82
N THR A 119 -13.63 -10.75 12.90
CA THR A 119 -14.42 -10.39 14.09
C THR A 119 -15.33 -9.22 13.73
N TRP A 120 -16.64 -9.43 13.90
CA TRP A 120 -17.63 -8.45 13.51
C TRP A 120 -17.48 -7.18 14.36
N GLN A 121 -17.54 -6.03 13.69
CA GLN A 121 -17.57 -4.69 14.30
C GLN A 121 -18.66 -3.86 13.62
N PRO A 122 -19.20 -2.80 14.26
CA PRO A 122 -20.13 -1.86 13.64
C PRO A 122 -19.43 -0.92 12.63
N LEU A 123 -18.72 -1.51 11.67
CA LEU A 123 -18.01 -0.86 10.59
C LEU A 123 -18.65 -1.27 9.27
N CYS A 124 -18.64 -0.35 8.29
CA CYS A 124 -19.21 -0.64 6.98
C CYS A 124 -18.64 -1.92 6.35
N VAL A 125 -17.37 -2.25 6.56
CA VAL A 125 -16.71 -3.45 5.99
C VAL A 125 -17.28 -4.80 6.47
N PHE A 126 -18.04 -4.81 7.58
CA PHE A 126 -18.69 -6.00 8.17
C PHE A 126 -20.22 -5.96 8.07
N ALA A 127 -20.78 -4.88 7.52
CA ALA A 127 -22.22 -4.68 7.39
C ALA A 127 -22.68 -4.97 5.96
N ASP A 128 -23.97 -5.27 5.81
CA ASP A 128 -24.68 -5.34 4.54
C ASP A 128 -26.01 -4.57 4.63
N GLY A 129 -26.68 -4.35 3.50
CA GLY A 129 -28.00 -3.69 3.44
C GLY A 129 -28.00 -2.26 3.97
N ALA A 130 -29.08 -1.85 4.63
CA ALA A 130 -29.30 -0.48 5.07
C ALA A 130 -28.20 0.05 6.00
N GLU A 131 -27.64 -0.79 6.87
CA GLU A 131 -26.57 -0.36 7.78
C GLU A 131 -25.26 -0.13 7.03
N HIS A 132 -24.94 -0.99 6.06
CA HIS A 132 -23.84 -0.75 5.14
C HIS A 132 -24.06 0.54 4.36
N GLU A 133 -25.25 0.75 3.77
CA GLU A 133 -25.55 1.95 3.00
C GLU A 133 -25.40 3.23 3.84
N ARG A 134 -25.86 3.24 5.10
CA ARG A 134 -25.71 4.36 6.02
C ARG A 134 -24.25 4.70 6.30
N LEU A 135 -23.47 3.70 6.75
CA LEU A 135 -22.08 3.88 7.15
C LEU A 135 -21.17 4.12 5.94
N ARG A 136 -21.34 3.31 4.89
CA ARG A 136 -20.55 3.39 3.66
C ARG A 136 -20.87 4.63 2.85
N GLY A 137 -22.12 5.07 2.83
CA GLY A 137 -22.55 6.31 2.21
C GLY A 137 -21.77 7.49 2.76
N ALA A 138 -21.69 7.62 4.10
CA ALA A 138 -20.92 8.68 4.75
C ALA A 138 -19.44 8.70 4.34
N VAL A 139 -18.79 7.53 4.30
CA VAL A 139 -17.39 7.40 3.85
C VAL A 139 -17.24 7.79 2.38
N THR A 140 -18.14 7.32 1.51
CA THR A 140 -18.07 7.57 0.07
C THR A 140 -18.31 9.05 -0.25
N ASP A 141 -19.28 9.68 0.42
CA ASP A 141 -19.58 11.11 0.29
C ASP A 141 -18.42 11.98 0.80
N ALA A 142 -17.76 11.55 1.88
CA ALA A 142 -16.57 12.23 2.37
C ALA A 142 -15.39 12.12 1.39
N ILE A 143 -15.17 10.94 0.77
CA ILE A 143 -14.14 10.73 -0.26
C ILE A 143 -14.43 11.60 -1.50
N ALA A 144 -15.67 11.63 -1.96
CA ALA A 144 -16.07 12.37 -3.17
C ALA A 144 -15.81 13.88 -3.09
N ARG A 145 -15.64 14.42 -1.88
CA ARG A 145 -15.37 15.84 -1.62
C ARG A 145 -13.90 16.15 -1.33
N ILE A 146 -12.99 15.18 -1.49
CA ILE A 146 -11.55 15.42 -1.36
C ILE A 146 -11.06 16.25 -2.57
N ASP A 147 -10.31 17.32 -2.30
CA ASP A 147 -9.67 18.09 -3.38
C ASP A 147 -8.49 17.32 -3.98
N HIS A 148 -8.72 16.70 -5.14
CA HIS A 148 -7.70 15.95 -5.88
C HIS A 148 -6.45 16.78 -6.23
N ARG A 149 -6.58 18.11 -6.45
CA ARG A 149 -5.43 18.98 -6.74
C ARG A 149 -4.60 19.19 -5.48
N GLY A 150 -5.25 19.40 -4.35
CA GLY A 150 -4.64 19.43 -3.02
C GLY A 150 -3.88 18.13 -2.72
N VAL A 151 -4.49 16.97 -2.98
CA VAL A 151 -3.85 15.65 -2.78
C VAL A 151 -2.52 15.54 -3.53
N ARG A 152 -2.47 15.88 -4.83
CA ARG A 152 -1.21 15.86 -5.60
C ARG A 152 -0.13 16.78 -5.03
N ARG A 153 -0.52 17.96 -4.53
CA ARG A 153 0.41 18.88 -3.87
C ARG A 153 0.98 18.27 -2.59
N HIS A 154 0.14 17.63 -1.78
CA HIS A 154 0.58 16.94 -0.58
C HIS A 154 1.50 15.77 -0.88
N ILE A 155 1.18 14.96 -1.90
CA ILE A 155 2.05 13.86 -2.34
C ILE A 155 3.43 14.39 -2.71
N ASN A 156 3.53 15.38 -3.61
CA ASN A 156 4.82 15.97 -4.00
C ASN A 156 5.61 16.51 -2.80
N ARG A 157 4.92 17.20 -1.88
CA ARG A 157 5.56 17.73 -0.67
C ARG A 157 6.16 16.64 0.21
N TYR A 158 5.40 15.60 0.48
CA TYR A 158 5.86 14.50 1.32
C TYR A 158 6.89 13.63 0.63
N SER A 159 6.78 13.41 -0.69
CA SER A 159 7.83 12.77 -1.49
C SER A 159 9.14 13.55 -1.40
N ASN A 160 9.12 14.88 -1.59
CA ASN A 160 10.32 15.70 -1.46
C ASN A 160 10.92 15.63 -0.06
N ARG A 161 10.09 15.64 0.98
CA ARG A 161 10.54 15.50 2.36
C ARG A 161 11.25 14.16 2.58
N LEU A 162 10.64 13.05 2.18
CA LEU A 162 11.22 11.71 2.33
C LEU A 162 12.52 11.57 1.52
N ILE A 163 12.52 12.02 0.26
CA ILE A 163 13.72 11.97 -0.59
C ILE A 163 14.86 12.81 0.00
N ASN A 164 14.58 13.95 0.61
CA ASN A 164 15.60 14.78 1.25
C ASN A 164 16.36 14.05 2.38
N GLU A 165 15.73 13.06 3.03
CA GLU A 165 16.33 12.29 4.11
C GLU A 165 17.42 11.33 3.61
N PHE A 166 17.38 10.90 2.35
CA PHE A 166 18.32 9.90 1.79
C PHE A 166 19.06 10.33 0.54
N CYS A 167 18.68 11.44 -0.11
CA CYS A 167 19.25 11.85 -1.39
C CYS A 167 20.76 12.12 -1.36
N ARG A 168 21.34 12.39 -0.20
CA ARG A 168 22.80 12.59 -0.04
C ARG A 168 23.58 11.29 0.13
N ASP A 169 22.92 10.20 0.51
CA ASP A 169 23.59 8.95 0.88
C ASP A 169 24.06 8.15 -0.34
N GLY A 170 23.47 8.43 -1.51
CA GLY A 170 23.70 7.68 -2.75
C GLY A 170 23.16 6.24 -2.73
N ARG A 171 22.43 5.88 -1.67
CA ARG A 171 21.77 4.59 -1.48
C ARG A 171 20.56 4.71 -0.58
N ALA A 172 19.57 3.84 -0.75
CA ALA A 172 18.41 3.77 0.11
C ALA A 172 17.77 2.37 0.07
N ASP A 173 16.98 2.03 1.08
CA ASP A 173 15.91 1.05 0.95
C ASP A 173 14.61 1.81 0.67
N LEU A 174 14.05 1.65 -0.52
CA LEU A 174 12.83 2.37 -0.91
C LEU A 174 11.57 1.84 -0.23
N VAL A 175 11.56 0.59 0.26
CA VAL A 175 10.41 0.10 1.03
C VAL A 175 10.36 0.86 2.36
N GLY A 176 11.39 0.72 3.18
CA GLY A 176 11.42 1.32 4.52
C GLY A 176 11.56 2.83 4.55
N ARG A 177 12.18 3.48 3.55
CA ARG A 177 12.41 4.94 3.57
C ARG A 177 11.44 5.75 2.71
N PHE A 178 10.57 5.11 1.92
CA PHE A 178 9.66 5.81 1.01
C PHE A 178 8.26 5.19 0.97
N ALA A 179 8.14 3.94 0.51
CA ALA A 179 6.86 3.28 0.28
C ALA A 179 6.03 3.13 1.57
N GLU A 180 6.68 2.81 2.70
CA GLU A 180 6.04 2.68 4.00
C GLU A 180 5.70 4.01 4.69
N HIS A 181 6.12 5.17 4.17
CA HIS A 181 5.88 6.46 4.82
C HIS A 181 4.95 7.36 4.01
N LEU A 182 5.11 7.40 2.69
CA LEU A 182 4.37 8.31 1.83
C LEU A 182 2.84 8.19 1.97
N PRO A 183 2.22 6.99 1.94
CA PRO A 183 0.78 6.88 2.09
C PRO A 183 0.28 7.39 3.44
N MET A 184 0.99 7.09 4.53
CA MET A 184 0.60 7.52 5.88
C MET A 184 0.61 9.04 6.00
N MET A 185 1.66 9.70 5.49
CA MET A 185 1.75 11.17 5.51
C MET A 185 0.61 11.84 4.72
N VAL A 186 0.32 11.31 3.53
CA VAL A 186 -0.75 11.84 2.67
C VAL A 186 -2.11 11.60 3.32
N MET A 187 -2.35 10.42 3.88
CA MET A 187 -3.63 10.11 4.53
C MET A 187 -3.85 10.91 5.81
N ALA A 188 -2.82 11.11 6.64
CA ALA A 188 -2.92 11.99 7.81
C ALA A 188 -3.34 13.42 7.42
N GLN A 189 -2.81 13.93 6.29
CA GLN A 189 -3.21 15.23 5.75
C GLN A 189 -4.64 15.26 5.21
N ILE A 190 -5.09 14.21 4.51
CA ILE A 190 -6.47 14.10 3.99
C ILE A 190 -7.48 13.99 5.14
N LEU A 191 -7.12 13.26 6.20
CA LEU A 191 -7.96 13.04 7.37
C LEU A 191 -8.12 14.31 8.22
N GLY A 192 -7.24 15.29 8.07
CA GLY A 192 -7.24 16.52 8.87
C GLY A 192 -6.39 16.44 10.13
N MET A 193 -5.33 15.63 10.12
CA MET A 193 -4.40 15.44 11.23
C MET A 193 -2.90 15.47 10.81
N PRO A 194 -2.45 16.39 9.94
CA PRO A 194 -1.07 16.41 9.47
C PRO A 194 0.00 16.55 10.57
N GLU A 195 -0.36 17.19 11.69
CA GLU A 195 0.46 17.39 12.90
C GLU A 195 0.66 16.12 13.72
N GLU A 196 -0.27 15.16 13.62
CA GLU A 196 -0.22 13.90 14.36
C GLU A 196 0.67 12.86 13.66
N TYR A 197 1.10 13.13 12.42
CA TYR A 197 2.02 12.24 11.71
C TYR A 197 3.37 12.17 12.44
N ASN A 198 3.75 10.95 12.80
CA ASN A 198 5.06 10.62 13.35
C ASN A 198 5.40 9.15 13.05
N GLU A 199 6.64 8.75 13.33
CA GLU A 199 7.10 7.36 13.14
C GLU A 199 6.31 6.36 13.99
N ARG A 200 5.86 6.76 15.20
CA ARG A 200 5.08 5.90 16.08
C ARG A 200 3.72 5.54 15.46
N LEU A 201 3.08 6.46 14.73
CA LEU A 201 1.83 6.20 14.00
C LEU A 201 2.03 5.15 12.89
N VAL A 202 3.12 5.27 12.12
CA VAL A 202 3.50 4.28 11.10
C VAL A 202 3.76 2.93 11.75
N GLN A 203 4.57 2.90 12.81
CA GLN A 203 4.89 1.68 13.54
C GLN A 203 3.63 1.02 14.13
N ALA A 204 2.75 1.81 14.75
CA ALA A 204 1.51 1.32 15.33
C ALA A 204 0.55 0.75 14.27
N ALA A 205 0.45 1.40 13.10
CA ALA A 205 -0.33 0.89 11.98
C ALA A 205 0.19 -0.48 11.50
N ARG A 206 1.51 -0.61 11.30
CA ARG A 206 2.15 -1.88 10.92
C ARG A 206 1.96 -2.96 11.99
N ASP A 207 2.07 -2.57 13.24
CA ASP A 207 1.97 -3.48 14.38
C ASP A 207 0.57 -4.08 14.52
N MET A 208 -0.46 -3.25 14.36
CA MET A 208 -1.86 -3.70 14.32
C MET A 208 -2.11 -4.70 13.20
N ILE A 209 -1.57 -4.46 12.02
CA ILE A 209 -1.76 -5.36 10.88
C ILE A 209 -1.01 -6.67 11.07
N LYS A 210 0.22 -6.62 11.60
CA LYS A 210 1.00 -7.82 11.91
C LYS A 210 0.37 -8.65 13.04
N GLY A 211 -0.44 -8.03 13.90
CA GLY A 211 -1.03 -8.69 15.05
C GLY A 211 0.05 -9.14 16.04
N THR A 212 1.02 -8.29 16.36
CA THR A 212 2.02 -8.65 17.38
C THR A 212 1.43 -8.60 18.79
N GLU A 213 2.22 -8.94 19.81
CA GLU A 213 1.81 -8.81 21.21
C GLU A 213 1.48 -7.37 21.63
N THR A 214 2.06 -6.36 20.98
CA THR A 214 1.80 -4.93 21.24
C THR A 214 0.68 -4.34 20.37
N ALA A 215 0.02 -5.15 19.52
CA ALA A 215 -0.98 -4.67 18.57
C ALA A 215 -2.15 -3.94 19.25
N ASN A 216 -2.56 -4.38 20.45
CA ASN A 216 -3.59 -3.70 21.24
C ASN A 216 -3.16 -2.29 21.69
N GLU A 217 -1.93 -2.17 22.22
CA GLU A 217 -1.38 -0.88 22.65
C GLU A 217 -1.22 0.07 21.47
N SER A 218 -0.77 -0.46 20.33
CA SER A 218 -0.70 0.25 19.06
C SER A 218 -2.09 0.71 18.59
N ASN A 219 -3.12 -0.12 18.71
CA ASN A 219 -4.50 0.26 18.41
C ASN A 219 -5.00 1.38 19.34
N GLU A 220 -4.78 1.26 20.65
CA GLU A 220 -5.19 2.30 21.59
C GLU A 220 -4.47 3.62 21.36
N TYR A 221 -3.20 3.59 20.99
CA TYR A 221 -2.47 4.78 20.56
C TYR A 221 -3.16 5.46 19.36
N VAL A 222 -3.45 4.72 18.30
CA VAL A 222 -4.13 5.26 17.11
C VAL A 222 -5.54 5.76 17.45
N MET A 223 -6.31 4.99 18.21
CA MET A 223 -7.66 5.38 18.60
C MET A 223 -7.69 6.60 19.52
N THR A 224 -6.67 6.81 20.35
CA THR A 224 -6.56 8.02 21.17
C THR A 224 -6.38 9.26 20.29
N VAL A 225 -5.47 9.19 19.31
CA VAL A 225 -5.26 10.27 18.33
C VAL A 225 -6.56 10.56 17.56
N LEU A 226 -7.22 9.53 17.05
CA LEU A 226 -8.43 9.68 16.24
C LEU A 226 -9.64 10.18 17.06
N ARG A 227 -9.82 9.73 18.30
CA ARG A 227 -10.86 10.27 19.19
C ARG A 227 -10.61 11.75 19.50
N GLY A 228 -9.35 12.14 19.69
CA GLY A 228 -8.95 13.54 19.80
C GLY A 228 -9.33 14.35 18.56
N LEU A 229 -9.04 13.86 17.36
CA LEU A 229 -9.43 14.49 16.10
C LEU A 229 -10.95 14.65 15.98
N VAL A 230 -11.73 13.62 16.31
CA VAL A 230 -13.21 13.69 16.30
C VAL A 230 -13.70 14.78 17.23
N ALA A 231 -13.21 14.84 18.47
CA ALA A 231 -13.60 15.88 19.42
C ALA A 231 -13.26 17.30 18.89
N ARG A 232 -12.08 17.48 18.29
CA ARG A 232 -11.69 18.76 17.65
C ARG A 232 -12.64 19.15 16.52
N ARG A 233 -12.97 18.22 15.61
CA ARG A 233 -13.86 18.50 14.46
C ARG A 233 -15.33 18.65 14.83
N ARG A 234 -15.77 18.07 15.95
CA ARG A 234 -17.09 18.35 16.51
C ARG A 234 -17.20 19.78 17.04
N ALA A 235 -16.15 20.25 17.74
CA ALA A 235 -16.13 21.60 18.29
C ALA A 235 -15.89 22.68 17.22
N ALA A 236 -15.03 22.39 16.24
CA ALA A 236 -14.68 23.31 15.15
C ALA A 236 -14.48 22.52 13.85
N PRO A 237 -15.53 22.40 13.01
CA PRO A 237 -15.43 21.75 11.69
C PRO A 237 -14.46 22.49 10.76
N GLU A 238 -13.72 21.72 9.96
CA GLU A 238 -12.84 22.20 8.90
C GLU A 238 -13.21 21.55 7.55
N GLU A 239 -12.48 21.88 6.48
CA GLU A 239 -12.67 21.27 5.15
C GLU A 239 -11.83 20.00 4.96
N ASP A 240 -12.02 19.01 5.83
CA ASP A 240 -11.31 17.74 5.81
C ASP A 240 -12.23 16.52 5.94
N PHE A 241 -11.66 15.34 5.73
CA PHE A 241 -12.42 14.09 5.75
C PHE A 241 -13.08 13.82 7.12
N ALA A 242 -12.40 14.09 8.23
CA ALA A 242 -12.97 13.90 9.56
C ALA A 242 -14.19 14.80 9.81
N SER A 243 -14.12 16.07 9.43
CA SER A 243 -15.23 17.02 9.54
C SER A 243 -16.42 16.63 8.67
N ARG A 244 -16.16 16.04 7.50
CA ARG A 244 -17.21 15.50 6.63
C ARG A 244 -17.94 14.32 7.27
N LEU A 245 -17.23 13.45 7.97
CA LEU A 245 -17.84 12.33 8.69
C LEU A 245 -18.61 12.79 9.93
N THR A 246 -18.06 13.70 10.74
CA THR A 246 -18.75 14.22 11.92
C THR A 246 -20.01 14.98 11.52
N GLY A 247 -19.94 15.83 10.49
CA GLY A 247 -21.08 16.60 9.99
C GLY A 247 -22.05 15.86 9.08
N HIS A 248 -21.87 14.55 8.86
CA HIS A 248 -22.64 13.82 7.85
C HIS A 248 -24.14 13.69 8.23
N PRO A 249 -25.09 13.88 7.29
CA PRO A 249 -26.53 13.72 7.54
C PRO A 249 -26.95 12.32 8.03
N ALA A 250 -26.12 11.30 7.80
CA ALA A 250 -26.34 9.94 8.32
C ALA A 250 -26.21 9.84 9.85
N GLY A 251 -25.77 10.91 10.53
CA GLY A 251 -25.79 11.01 11.98
C GLY A 251 -24.84 10.04 12.69
N LEU A 252 -23.62 9.87 12.17
CA LEU A 252 -22.64 8.96 12.78
C LEU A 252 -22.30 9.43 14.20
N THR A 253 -22.22 8.48 15.13
CA THR A 253 -21.74 8.74 16.50
C THR A 253 -20.24 9.02 16.51
N ASP A 254 -19.72 9.57 17.60
CA ASP A 254 -18.28 9.86 17.70
C ASP A 254 -17.42 8.59 17.63
N ASP A 255 -17.89 7.49 18.21
CA ASP A 255 -17.20 6.20 18.10
C ASP A 255 -17.26 5.65 16.67
N GLU A 256 -18.43 5.73 16.01
CA GLU A 256 -18.54 5.34 14.59
C GLU A 256 -17.58 6.15 13.72
N VAL A 257 -17.47 7.47 13.92
CA VAL A 257 -16.52 8.30 13.17
C VAL A 257 -15.08 7.87 13.48
N ALA A 258 -14.69 7.74 14.75
CA ALA A 258 -13.32 7.35 15.12
C ALA A 258 -12.93 5.98 14.53
N GLN A 259 -13.84 5.00 14.58
CA GLN A 259 -13.62 3.67 14.02
C GLN A 259 -13.54 3.70 12.49
N HIS A 260 -14.34 4.51 11.80
CA HIS A 260 -14.25 4.66 10.34
C HIS A 260 -12.98 5.41 9.91
N LEU A 261 -12.53 6.40 10.68
CA LEU A 261 -11.23 7.03 10.47
C LEU A 261 -10.10 6.01 10.60
N ARG A 262 -10.15 5.14 11.63
CA ARG A 262 -9.18 4.05 11.81
C ARG A 262 -9.19 3.11 10.62
N LEU A 263 -10.38 2.65 10.21
CA LEU A 263 -10.55 1.77 9.05
C LEU A 263 -9.93 2.37 7.78
N VAL A 264 -10.25 3.63 7.48
CA VAL A 264 -9.73 4.33 6.29
C VAL A 264 -8.21 4.50 6.36
N LEU A 265 -7.67 4.93 7.51
CA LEU A 265 -6.24 5.13 7.70
C LEU A 265 -5.46 3.83 7.45
N ILE A 266 -5.88 2.73 8.08
CA ILE A 266 -5.17 1.45 7.99
C ILE A 266 -5.34 0.79 6.62
N ALA A 267 -6.55 0.81 6.05
CA ALA A 267 -6.79 0.23 4.73
C ALA A 267 -6.03 0.96 3.63
N ALA A 268 -5.95 2.29 3.69
CA ALA A 268 -5.22 3.11 2.71
C ALA A 268 -3.70 3.00 2.88
N TYR A 269 -3.22 2.72 4.09
CA TYR A 269 -1.79 2.64 4.39
C TYR A 269 -1.12 1.44 3.72
N GLU A 270 -1.46 0.22 4.14
CA GLU A 270 -0.71 -0.98 3.78
C GLU A 270 -0.83 -1.32 2.30
N THR A 271 -2.04 -1.22 1.76
CA THR A 271 -2.29 -1.56 0.36
C THR A 271 -1.54 -0.63 -0.60
N THR A 272 -1.51 0.67 -0.28
CA THR A 272 -0.78 1.65 -1.09
C THR A 272 0.73 1.52 -0.92
N ALA A 273 1.22 1.21 0.28
CA ALA A 273 2.65 0.94 0.50
C ALA A 273 3.11 -0.27 -0.33
N ASN A 274 2.33 -1.36 -0.32
CA ASN A 274 2.63 -2.55 -1.12
C ASN A 274 2.57 -2.24 -2.62
N LEU A 275 1.58 -1.47 -3.07
CA LEU A 275 1.49 -1.01 -4.47
C LEU A 275 2.74 -0.23 -4.88
N ILE A 276 3.16 0.76 -4.09
CA ILE A 276 4.35 1.57 -4.39
C ILE A 276 5.59 0.68 -4.49
N ALA A 277 5.79 -0.24 -3.53
CA ALA A 277 6.92 -1.14 -3.54
C ALA A 277 6.96 -2.03 -4.80
N ASN A 278 5.82 -2.62 -5.16
CA ASN A 278 5.72 -3.49 -6.34
C ASN A 278 5.91 -2.72 -7.66
N VAL A 279 5.33 -1.52 -7.78
CA VAL A 279 5.51 -0.67 -8.96
C VAL A 279 6.97 -0.21 -9.08
N LEU A 280 7.61 0.20 -7.97
CA LEU A 280 9.02 0.56 -7.97
C LEU A 280 9.91 -0.60 -8.38
N ARG A 281 9.65 -1.81 -7.87
CA ARG A 281 10.37 -3.01 -8.33
C ARG A 281 10.22 -3.18 -9.83
N MET A 282 8.99 -3.16 -10.36
CA MET A 282 8.74 -3.32 -11.79
C MET A 282 9.42 -2.23 -12.63
N VAL A 283 9.37 -0.97 -12.19
CA VAL A 283 10.08 0.15 -12.82
C VAL A 283 11.61 -0.09 -12.89
N LEU A 284 12.17 -0.76 -11.88
CA LEU A 284 13.61 -1.02 -11.78
C LEU A 284 14.07 -2.31 -12.45
N THR A 285 13.18 -3.27 -12.67
CA THR A 285 13.55 -4.58 -13.22
C THR A 285 12.96 -4.86 -14.61
N ASP A 286 11.82 -4.26 -14.97
CA ASP A 286 11.11 -4.56 -16.21
C ASP A 286 11.73 -3.84 -17.44
N PRO A 287 12.20 -4.59 -18.45
CA PRO A 287 12.72 -4.01 -19.69
C PRO A 287 11.72 -3.15 -20.47
N ARG A 288 10.41 -3.43 -20.36
CA ARG A 288 9.33 -2.68 -21.02
C ARG A 288 9.24 -1.24 -20.51
N PHE A 289 9.64 -1.01 -19.26
CA PHE A 289 9.75 0.31 -18.66
C PHE A 289 11.12 0.95 -18.95
N ARG A 290 12.23 0.19 -18.76
CA ARG A 290 13.60 0.73 -18.75
C ARG A 290 14.27 1.02 -20.10
N ALA A 291 13.59 0.81 -21.23
CA ALA A 291 14.19 0.59 -22.56
C ALA A 291 15.65 1.01 -22.78
N ARG A 292 16.41 0.03 -23.25
CA ARG A 292 17.70 0.23 -23.93
C ARG A 292 17.44 0.79 -25.32
N LEU A 293 18.11 1.88 -25.71
CA LEU A 293 18.27 2.46 -27.07
C LEU A 293 17.01 2.69 -27.96
N SER A 294 15.86 2.05 -27.71
CA SER A 294 14.62 2.12 -28.49
C SER A 294 13.48 2.90 -27.80
N GLY A 295 13.70 3.43 -26.59
CA GLY A 295 12.69 4.17 -25.83
C GLY A 295 11.69 3.26 -25.10
N GLY A 296 11.39 3.60 -23.83
CA GLY A 296 10.48 2.82 -22.97
C GLY A 296 9.11 2.80 -23.60
N HIS A 297 8.51 1.62 -23.77
CA HIS A 297 7.18 1.57 -24.33
C HIS A 297 6.10 1.78 -23.26
N MET A 298 6.39 1.65 -21.96
CA MET A 298 5.40 1.70 -20.86
C MET A 298 5.54 2.98 -20.03
N THR A 299 4.42 3.67 -19.80
CA THR A 299 4.31 4.83 -18.91
C THR A 299 4.11 4.40 -17.45
N LEU A 300 4.31 5.32 -16.49
CA LEU A 300 4.11 5.01 -15.07
C LEU A 300 2.66 4.64 -14.71
N PRO A 301 1.60 5.32 -15.21
CA PRO A 301 0.23 4.88 -14.96
C PRO A 301 -0.07 3.49 -15.55
N GLU A 302 0.47 3.18 -16.73
CA GLU A 302 0.38 1.82 -17.28
C GLU A 302 1.11 0.79 -16.40
N ALA A 303 2.24 1.19 -15.80
CA ALA A 303 2.97 0.36 -14.87
C ALA A 303 2.18 0.09 -13.57
N VAL A 304 1.45 1.08 -13.07
CA VAL A 304 0.53 0.90 -11.93
C VAL A 304 -0.57 -0.10 -12.27
N GLU A 305 -1.26 0.06 -13.40
CA GLU A 305 -2.33 -0.89 -13.78
C GLU A 305 -1.79 -2.29 -14.05
N GLN A 306 -0.63 -2.42 -14.71
CA GLN A 306 0.02 -3.71 -14.92
C GLN A 306 0.38 -4.38 -13.58
N THR A 307 0.88 -3.61 -12.61
CA THR A 307 1.16 -4.13 -11.26
C THR A 307 -0.11 -4.57 -10.53
N LEU A 308 -1.23 -3.84 -10.68
CA LEU A 308 -2.51 -4.22 -10.11
C LEU A 308 -3.07 -5.53 -10.71
N TRP A 309 -2.69 -5.87 -11.94
CA TRP A 309 -2.94 -7.19 -12.52
C TRP A 309 -2.00 -8.26 -11.95
N ASP A 310 -0.69 -8.02 -12.00
CA ASP A 310 0.34 -9.03 -11.75
C ASP A 310 0.53 -9.32 -10.26
N GLU A 311 0.63 -8.26 -9.46
CA GLU A 311 0.96 -8.33 -8.03
C GLU A 311 0.07 -7.34 -7.24
N PRO A 312 -1.27 -7.59 -7.22
CA PRO A 312 -2.21 -6.74 -6.52
C PRO A 312 -1.85 -6.66 -5.02
N PRO A 313 -2.09 -5.51 -4.35
CA PRO A 313 -1.75 -5.35 -2.94
C PRO A 313 -2.34 -6.41 -2.02
N PHE A 314 -3.56 -6.86 -2.33
CA PHE A 314 -4.15 -8.07 -1.78
C PHE A 314 -4.13 -9.20 -2.79
N THR A 315 -3.54 -10.34 -2.42
CA THR A 315 -3.59 -11.58 -3.19
C THR A 315 -4.92 -12.30 -2.98
N THR A 316 -5.48 -12.21 -1.77
CA THR A 316 -6.82 -12.72 -1.44
C THR A 316 -7.54 -11.79 -0.45
N ILE A 317 -8.88 -11.85 -0.45
CA ILE A 317 -9.70 -11.16 0.55
C ILE A 317 -10.61 -12.18 1.23
N PHE A 318 -10.40 -12.37 2.53
CA PHE A 318 -11.24 -13.21 3.36
C PHE A 318 -12.48 -12.47 3.88
N GLY A 319 -13.53 -13.22 4.23
CA GLY A 319 -14.71 -12.70 4.92
C GLY A 319 -15.95 -12.57 4.06
N ARG A 320 -16.17 -13.52 3.14
CA ARG A 320 -17.48 -13.69 2.48
C ARG A 320 -18.16 -14.91 3.08
N TRP A 321 -19.43 -14.81 3.41
CA TRP A 321 -20.19 -15.86 4.09
C TRP A 321 -21.45 -16.18 3.30
N ALA A 322 -21.62 -17.45 2.94
CA ALA A 322 -22.82 -17.89 2.24
C ALA A 322 -24.06 -17.66 3.12
N VAL A 323 -25.03 -16.90 2.62
CA VAL A 323 -26.29 -16.61 3.34
C VAL A 323 -27.20 -17.83 3.37
N GLY A 324 -27.18 -18.62 2.30
CA GLY A 324 -27.95 -19.83 2.12
C GLY A 324 -27.17 -20.85 1.29
N ASP A 325 -27.74 -22.04 1.15
CA ASP A 325 -27.21 -23.06 0.24
C ASP A 325 -27.26 -22.57 -1.21
N THR A 326 -26.14 -22.66 -1.93
CA THR A 326 -26.01 -22.23 -3.32
C THR A 326 -25.00 -23.08 -4.08
N GLU A 327 -24.83 -22.81 -5.37
CA GLU A 327 -23.80 -23.41 -6.22
C GLU A 327 -22.87 -22.32 -6.77
N LEU A 328 -21.57 -22.58 -6.79
CA LEU A 328 -20.55 -21.68 -7.33
C LEU A 328 -19.43 -22.49 -7.98
N GLY A 329 -19.11 -22.24 -9.25
CA GLY A 329 -18.04 -22.96 -9.98
C GLY A 329 -18.22 -24.48 -9.97
N GLY A 330 -19.46 -24.97 -10.06
CA GLY A 330 -19.80 -26.39 -9.98
C GLY A 330 -19.64 -27.02 -8.59
N LYS A 331 -19.44 -26.22 -7.54
CA LYS A 331 -19.35 -26.67 -6.15
C LYS A 331 -20.59 -26.29 -5.36
N ARG A 332 -21.04 -27.20 -4.50
CA ARG A 332 -22.14 -26.94 -3.55
C ARG A 332 -21.60 -26.17 -2.34
N ILE A 333 -22.00 -24.92 -2.20
CA ILE A 333 -21.66 -24.05 -1.08
C ILE A 333 -22.84 -24.09 -0.09
N ARG A 334 -22.56 -24.36 1.18
CA ARG A 334 -23.60 -24.48 2.22
C ARG A 334 -23.78 -23.17 2.99
N ALA A 335 -24.98 -22.94 3.51
CA ALA A 335 -25.26 -21.77 4.35
C ALA A 335 -24.27 -21.63 5.53
N GLY A 336 -23.60 -20.49 5.65
CA GLY A 336 -22.57 -20.22 6.65
C GLY A 336 -21.17 -20.72 6.29
N ASP A 337 -20.95 -21.26 5.09
CA ASP A 337 -19.61 -21.55 4.59
C ASP A 337 -18.81 -20.25 4.36
N ALA A 338 -17.50 -20.37 4.56
CA ALA A 338 -16.53 -19.31 4.33
C ALA A 338 -16.06 -19.26 2.88
N LEU A 339 -16.00 -18.08 2.29
CA LEU A 339 -15.40 -17.86 0.98
C LEU A 339 -14.27 -16.82 1.07
N ILE A 340 -13.22 -17.10 0.31
CA ILE A 340 -12.05 -16.27 0.11
C ILE A 340 -12.06 -15.83 -1.35
N VAL A 341 -12.08 -14.52 -1.56
CA VAL A 341 -12.00 -13.92 -2.90
C VAL A 341 -10.54 -13.96 -3.34
N GLY A 342 -10.21 -14.83 -4.31
CA GLY A 342 -8.84 -15.00 -4.81
C GLY A 342 -8.49 -13.97 -5.87
N ILE A 343 -8.06 -12.77 -5.44
CA ILE A 343 -7.79 -11.63 -6.32
C ILE A 343 -6.69 -11.92 -7.33
N ALA A 344 -5.51 -12.36 -6.86
CA ALA A 344 -4.37 -12.63 -7.72
C ALA A 344 -4.67 -13.82 -8.66
N ALA A 345 -5.36 -14.84 -8.14
CA ALA A 345 -5.82 -15.98 -8.93
C ALA A 345 -6.79 -15.55 -10.05
N ALA A 346 -7.77 -14.69 -9.74
CA ALA A 346 -8.74 -14.18 -10.70
C ALA A 346 -8.10 -13.28 -11.77
N ASN A 347 -7.12 -12.47 -11.38
CA ASN A 347 -6.36 -11.64 -12.33
C ASN A 347 -5.50 -12.48 -13.29
N ALA A 348 -5.04 -13.65 -12.84
CA ALA A 348 -4.28 -14.60 -13.65
C ALA A 348 -5.18 -15.63 -14.37
N ASP A 349 -6.51 -15.54 -14.23
CA ASP A 349 -7.43 -16.52 -14.80
C ASP A 349 -7.27 -16.58 -16.33
N PRO A 350 -6.92 -17.75 -16.90
CA PRO A 350 -6.72 -17.93 -18.34
C PRO A 350 -7.93 -17.55 -19.21
N VAL A 351 -9.15 -17.51 -18.65
CA VAL A 351 -10.36 -17.10 -19.37
C VAL A 351 -10.31 -15.62 -19.74
N VAL A 352 -9.79 -14.76 -18.85
CA VAL A 352 -9.70 -13.30 -19.07
C VAL A 352 -8.30 -12.86 -19.46
N ARG A 353 -7.29 -13.66 -19.10
CA ARG A 353 -5.88 -13.42 -19.40
C ARG A 353 -5.20 -14.72 -19.90
N PRO A 354 -5.44 -15.12 -21.16
CA PRO A 354 -4.86 -16.35 -21.71
C PRO A 354 -3.32 -16.36 -21.76
N ASP A 355 -2.72 -15.18 -21.94
CA ASP A 355 -1.26 -14.99 -21.91
C ASP A 355 -0.87 -14.20 -20.64
N PRO A 356 -0.22 -14.84 -19.66
CA PRO A 356 0.30 -14.16 -18.47
C PRO A 356 1.31 -13.07 -18.77
N GLY A 357 2.03 -13.14 -19.91
CA GLY A 357 2.99 -12.12 -20.34
C GLY A 357 2.35 -10.92 -21.06
N ALA A 358 1.06 -10.99 -21.38
CA ALA A 358 0.37 -9.95 -22.12
C ALA A 358 0.40 -8.61 -21.38
N SER A 359 0.53 -7.55 -22.17
CA SER A 359 0.43 -6.20 -21.64
C SER A 359 -1.03 -5.87 -21.36
N MET A 360 -1.33 -5.47 -20.12
CA MET A 360 -2.68 -5.12 -19.66
C MET A 360 -2.96 -3.62 -19.74
N ARG A 361 -2.25 -2.91 -20.63
CA ARG A 361 -2.38 -1.46 -20.80
C ARG A 361 -3.81 -1.05 -21.09
N GLY A 362 -4.28 -0.04 -20.37
CA GLY A 362 -5.64 0.48 -20.49
C GLY A 362 -6.75 -0.46 -19.99
N ASN A 363 -6.42 -1.70 -19.62
CA ASN A 363 -7.40 -2.65 -19.10
C ASN A 363 -7.45 -2.57 -17.57
N ARG A 364 -8.57 -2.08 -17.04
CA ARG A 364 -8.84 -1.95 -15.60
C ARG A 364 -9.79 -3.03 -15.05
N ALA A 365 -9.97 -4.14 -15.77
CA ALA A 365 -10.85 -5.23 -15.35
C ALA A 365 -10.24 -6.17 -14.29
N HIS A 366 -9.06 -5.83 -13.74
CA HIS A 366 -8.48 -6.54 -12.60
C HIS A 366 -9.38 -6.40 -11.36
N LEU A 367 -9.25 -7.31 -10.41
CA LEU A 367 -10.00 -7.28 -9.15
C LEU A 367 -9.22 -6.68 -7.98
N ALA A 368 -8.11 -5.98 -8.21
CA ALA A 368 -7.28 -5.41 -7.14
C ALA A 368 -8.04 -4.51 -6.14
N PHE A 369 -9.18 -3.93 -6.57
CA PHE A 369 -10.06 -3.10 -5.75
C PHE A 369 -11.37 -3.81 -5.36
N SER A 370 -11.45 -5.14 -5.49
CA SER A 370 -12.67 -5.94 -5.31
C SER A 370 -13.78 -5.50 -6.29
N GLY A 371 -15.05 -5.71 -5.94
CA GLY A 371 -16.20 -5.29 -6.72
C GLY A 371 -17.49 -5.20 -5.91
N GLY A 372 -18.53 -4.62 -6.51
CA GLY A 372 -19.85 -4.53 -5.91
C GLY A 372 -19.92 -3.49 -4.78
N PRO A 373 -20.86 -3.61 -3.83
CA PRO A 373 -21.06 -2.60 -2.77
C PRO A 373 -19.83 -2.35 -1.88
N HIS A 374 -18.92 -3.32 -1.81
CA HIS A 374 -17.68 -3.26 -1.02
C HIS A 374 -16.43 -3.04 -1.90
N GLU A 375 -16.59 -2.62 -3.15
CA GLU A 375 -15.48 -2.17 -3.99
C GLU A 375 -14.70 -1.04 -3.29
N CYS A 376 -13.39 -0.94 -3.46
CA CYS A 376 -12.60 0.09 -2.80
C CYS A 376 -13.07 1.49 -3.28
N PRO A 377 -13.40 2.43 -2.37
CA PRO A 377 -13.81 3.78 -2.76
C PRO A 377 -12.59 4.70 -2.99
N GLY A 378 -11.41 4.33 -2.49
CA GLY A 378 -10.19 5.14 -2.53
C GLY A 378 -9.26 4.83 -3.70
N GLN A 379 -9.75 4.20 -4.77
CA GLN A 379 -8.87 3.70 -5.85
C GLN A 379 -8.04 4.81 -6.49
N ASP A 380 -8.69 5.95 -6.80
CA ASP A 380 -8.02 7.08 -7.44
C ASP A 380 -7.01 7.76 -6.51
N ILE A 381 -7.25 7.72 -5.20
CA ILE A 381 -6.30 8.24 -4.20
C ILE A 381 -5.08 7.32 -4.17
N GLY A 382 -5.27 6.01 -4.06
CA GLY A 382 -4.16 5.03 -4.07
C GLY A 382 -3.32 5.11 -5.34
N ARG A 383 -3.97 5.19 -6.51
CA ARG A 383 -3.29 5.42 -7.80
C ARG A 383 -2.53 6.74 -7.80
N ALA A 384 -3.16 7.84 -7.39
CA ALA A 384 -2.51 9.16 -7.37
C ALA A 384 -1.28 9.18 -6.46
N ILE A 385 -1.33 8.54 -5.29
CA ILE A 385 -0.18 8.44 -4.37
C ILE A 385 0.95 7.65 -5.04
N ALA A 386 0.65 6.49 -5.63
CA ALA A 386 1.65 5.67 -6.31
C ALA A 386 2.26 6.40 -7.51
N ASP A 387 1.43 6.87 -8.44
CA ASP A 387 1.85 7.57 -9.66
C ASP A 387 2.66 8.83 -9.34
N THR A 388 2.10 9.76 -8.56
CA THR A 388 2.74 11.06 -8.30
C THR A 388 3.98 10.90 -7.42
N GLY A 389 3.93 9.97 -6.44
CA GLY A 389 5.05 9.71 -5.55
C GLY A 389 6.24 9.10 -6.28
N ILE A 390 6.00 8.08 -7.10
CA ILE A 390 7.05 7.41 -7.87
C ILE A 390 7.61 8.36 -8.93
N ASP A 391 6.77 9.14 -9.62
CA ASP A 391 7.23 10.14 -10.59
C ASP A 391 8.16 11.18 -9.93
N ALA A 392 7.79 11.70 -8.76
CA ALA A 392 8.64 12.61 -7.99
C ALA A 392 9.99 11.98 -7.61
N LEU A 393 10.00 10.69 -7.22
CA LEU A 393 11.22 9.95 -6.91
C LEU A 393 12.13 9.79 -8.13
N LEU A 394 11.58 9.35 -9.26
CA LEU A 394 12.33 9.14 -10.51
C LEU A 394 12.85 10.45 -11.09
N LEU A 395 12.08 11.54 -10.98
CA LEU A 395 12.53 12.85 -11.46
C LEU A 395 13.69 13.41 -10.62
N ARG A 396 13.69 13.15 -9.31
CA ARG A 396 14.77 13.59 -8.41
C ARG A 396 16.00 12.70 -8.48
N LEU A 397 15.81 11.40 -8.69
CA LEU A 397 16.86 10.38 -8.74
C LEU A 397 16.77 9.62 -10.07
N PRO A 398 17.08 10.27 -11.21
CA PRO A 398 16.90 9.66 -12.53
C PRO A 398 17.85 8.51 -12.82
N ASP A 399 18.95 8.40 -12.07
CA ASP A 399 19.98 7.37 -12.18
C ASP A 399 19.81 6.24 -11.16
N LEU A 400 18.59 6.07 -10.62
CA LEU A 400 18.26 5.06 -9.62
C LEU A 400 18.33 3.63 -10.21
N GLN A 401 19.04 2.76 -9.49
CA GLN A 401 19.30 1.38 -9.89
C GLN A 401 19.15 0.43 -8.69
N LEU A 402 18.75 -0.81 -8.96
CA LEU A 402 18.73 -1.84 -7.93
C LEU A 402 20.16 -2.13 -7.44
N ALA A 403 20.35 -2.17 -6.13
CA ALA A 403 21.67 -2.38 -5.51
C ALA A 403 22.06 -3.87 -5.40
N VAL A 404 21.10 -4.76 -5.65
CA VAL A 404 21.21 -6.21 -5.56
C VAL A 404 20.60 -6.84 -6.81
N GLU A 405 20.83 -8.13 -7.04
CA GLU A 405 20.12 -8.86 -8.09
C GLU A 405 18.62 -9.02 -7.72
N GLU A 406 17.72 -9.05 -8.70
CA GLU A 406 16.26 -9.17 -8.43
C GLU A 406 15.92 -10.44 -7.65
N ARG A 407 16.64 -11.55 -7.90
CA ARG A 407 16.46 -12.83 -7.19
C ARG A 407 16.83 -12.77 -5.71
N GLU A 408 17.53 -11.74 -5.26
CA GLU A 408 17.94 -11.54 -3.86
C GLU A 408 16.89 -10.74 -3.07
N LEU A 409 15.87 -10.21 -3.75
CA LEU A 409 14.74 -9.55 -3.11
C LEU A 409 13.95 -10.53 -2.25
N ARG A 410 13.64 -10.09 -1.03
CA ARG A 410 12.96 -10.90 -0.02
C ARG A 410 11.50 -10.48 0.10
N TYR A 411 10.64 -11.48 0.20
CA TYR A 411 9.20 -11.29 0.34
C TYR A 411 8.71 -11.93 1.62
N LYS A 412 7.64 -11.37 2.16
CA LYS A 412 6.81 -12.02 3.17
C LYS A 412 5.42 -12.21 2.59
N ALA A 413 4.99 -13.45 2.49
CA ALA A 413 3.62 -13.79 2.13
C ALA A 413 2.82 -14.14 3.37
N ALA A 414 1.55 -13.77 3.33
CA ALA A 414 0.50 -14.16 4.26
C ALA A 414 -0.77 -14.44 3.43
N LEU A 415 -1.83 -14.88 4.09
CA LEU A 415 -3.09 -15.24 3.42
C LEU A 415 -3.57 -14.16 2.42
N MET A 416 -3.57 -12.90 2.86
CA MET A 416 -4.18 -11.80 2.10
C MET A 416 -3.18 -11.02 1.23
N SER A 417 -1.87 -11.15 1.44
CA SER A 417 -0.89 -10.29 0.76
C SER A 417 0.46 -10.95 0.62
N ARG A 418 1.20 -10.54 -0.42
CA ARG A 418 2.64 -10.77 -0.56
C ARG A 418 3.33 -9.40 -0.60
N GLN A 419 4.26 -9.19 0.31
CA GLN A 419 4.93 -7.92 0.53
C GLN A 419 6.42 -8.02 0.25
N LEU A 420 6.94 -7.07 -0.51
CA LEU A 420 8.39 -6.88 -0.65
C LEU A 420 8.93 -6.27 0.64
N LEU A 421 9.94 -6.90 1.25
CA LEU A 421 10.47 -6.46 2.55
C LEU A 421 11.44 -5.28 2.42
N GLU A 422 12.28 -5.30 1.38
CA GLU A 422 13.32 -4.31 1.13
C GLU A 422 13.46 -4.15 -0.39
N LEU A 423 13.71 -2.92 -0.84
CA LEU A 423 14.08 -2.59 -2.20
C LEU A 423 15.36 -1.73 -2.15
N PRO A 424 16.54 -2.37 -2.00
CA PRO A 424 17.81 -1.67 -1.90
C PRO A 424 18.21 -1.06 -3.25
N VAL A 425 18.54 0.23 -3.26
CA VAL A 425 18.88 0.97 -4.48
C VAL A 425 20.12 1.83 -4.30
N THR A 426 20.79 2.14 -5.42
CA THR A 426 21.88 3.13 -5.50
C THR A 426 21.54 4.22 -6.51
N PHE A 427 22.14 5.39 -6.33
CA PHE A 427 22.01 6.58 -7.19
C PHE A 427 23.16 7.56 -6.88
N ALA A 428 23.45 8.50 -7.76
CA ALA A 428 24.40 9.58 -7.48
C ALA A 428 23.84 10.52 -6.40
N PRO A 429 24.61 10.86 -5.35
CA PRO A 429 24.20 11.83 -4.34
C PRO A 429 23.72 13.15 -4.94
N ARG A 430 22.61 13.67 -4.42
CA ARG A 430 21.99 14.95 -4.81
C ARG A 430 21.79 15.85 -3.59
N PRO A 431 21.80 17.19 -3.77
CA PRO A 431 21.38 18.09 -2.70
C PRO A 431 19.86 17.94 -2.42
N PRO A 432 19.42 18.21 -1.18
CA PRO A 432 18.01 18.39 -0.87
C PRO A 432 17.39 19.52 -1.68
N GLN A 433 16.09 19.42 -1.91
CA GLN A 433 15.28 20.44 -2.58
C GLN A 433 14.26 21.02 -1.59
N ASP A 434 13.71 22.18 -1.91
CA ASP A 434 12.56 22.72 -1.19
C ASP A 434 11.39 21.73 -1.26
N VAL A 435 10.84 21.37 -0.11
CA VAL A 435 9.73 20.43 -0.01
C VAL A 435 8.45 20.99 -0.65
N THR A 436 8.30 22.30 -0.76
CA THR A 436 7.11 22.94 -1.36
C THR A 436 7.21 23.13 -2.87
N GLY A 437 8.43 23.06 -3.42
CA GLY A 437 8.69 23.21 -4.85
C GLY A 437 8.30 21.96 -5.66
N PRO A 438 8.12 22.10 -6.98
CA PRO A 438 7.97 20.94 -7.84
C PRO A 438 9.25 20.09 -7.81
N PRO A 439 9.14 18.75 -7.75
CA PRO A 439 10.30 17.87 -7.90
C PRO A 439 11.02 18.20 -9.20
N ASN A 440 12.35 18.25 -9.17
CA ASN A 440 13.13 18.55 -10.37
C ASN A 440 14.42 17.73 -10.43
N ALA A 441 14.87 17.44 -11.66
CA ALA A 441 16.20 16.89 -11.89
C ALA A 441 17.22 18.03 -11.77
N THR A 442 17.62 18.42 -10.55
CA THR A 442 18.78 19.31 -10.40
C THR A 442 19.99 18.57 -10.98
N PRO A 443 20.73 19.13 -11.96
CA PRO A 443 21.91 18.48 -12.51
C PRO A 443 22.85 18.08 -11.38
N ALA A 444 23.33 16.83 -11.38
CA ALA A 444 24.38 16.43 -10.44
C ALA A 444 25.53 17.42 -10.62
N ALA A 445 26.16 17.84 -9.52
CA ALA A 445 27.36 18.65 -9.61
C ALA A 445 28.29 18.00 -10.65
N ARG A 446 28.62 18.73 -11.72
CA ARG A 446 29.50 18.22 -12.78
C ARG A 446 30.71 17.62 -12.06
N ARG A 447 30.99 16.33 -12.30
CA ARG A 447 32.33 15.81 -12.01
C ARG A 447 33.33 16.80 -12.62
N PRO A 448 34.42 17.17 -11.92
CA PRO A 448 35.49 17.92 -12.54
C PRO A 448 35.84 17.21 -13.85
N GLN A 449 35.76 17.97 -14.93
CA GLN A 449 35.81 17.59 -16.35
C GLN A 449 36.36 16.18 -16.67
N TRP A 450 35.61 15.39 -17.43
CA TRP A 450 36.21 14.54 -18.44
C TRP A 450 36.87 15.46 -19.47
N GLN A 451 38.10 15.87 -19.19
CA GLN A 451 39.00 16.41 -20.20
C GLN A 451 39.37 15.21 -21.07
N VAL A 452 38.74 15.11 -22.24
CA VAL A 452 39.30 14.29 -23.31
C VAL A 452 40.51 15.08 -23.80
N ASP A 453 41.67 14.83 -23.18
CA ASP A 453 42.94 15.22 -23.77
C ASP A 453 43.13 14.36 -25.02
N SER A 454 42.59 14.85 -26.14
CA SER A 454 43.08 14.42 -27.43
C SER A 454 44.51 14.96 -27.53
N PRO A 455 45.55 14.11 -27.66
CA PRO A 455 46.89 14.61 -27.95
C PRO A 455 46.78 15.42 -29.24
N ARG A 456 47.07 16.72 -29.17
CA ARG A 456 47.29 17.49 -30.39
C ARG A 456 48.44 16.81 -31.13
N PRO A 457 48.29 16.38 -32.39
CA PRO A 457 49.43 15.95 -33.18
C PRO A 457 50.45 17.09 -33.17
N GLY A 458 51.67 16.78 -32.75
CA GLY A 458 52.77 17.74 -32.76
C GLY A 458 52.87 18.38 -34.14
N SER A 459 53.07 19.69 -34.18
CA SER A 459 53.25 20.46 -35.41
C SER A 459 54.38 19.85 -36.23
N VAL A 460 54.03 19.18 -37.33
CA VAL A 460 54.97 18.84 -38.40
C VAL A 460 55.43 20.17 -39.04
N PRO A 461 56.74 20.42 -39.20
CA PRO A 461 57.21 21.63 -39.88
C PRO A 461 56.77 21.59 -41.35
N VAL A 462 56.01 22.61 -41.77
CA VAL A 462 55.60 22.79 -43.17
C VAL A 462 56.77 23.42 -43.96
N PRO A 463 57.21 22.84 -45.10
CA PRO A 463 58.20 23.46 -45.97
C PRO A 463 57.69 24.76 -46.62
N GLY A 464 58.60 25.70 -46.86
CA GLY A 464 58.35 27.12 -47.16
C GLY A 464 57.30 27.45 -48.24
N GLN A 465 56.54 28.51 -47.98
CA GLN A 465 55.61 29.11 -48.93
C GLN A 465 56.37 30.03 -49.91
N GLY A 466 56.21 29.78 -51.21
CA GLY A 466 56.52 30.72 -52.28
C GLY A 466 55.59 31.95 -52.28
N PRO A 467 55.90 32.99 -53.07
CA PRO A 467 55.38 34.34 -52.85
C PRO A 467 53.90 34.49 -53.22
N ARG A 468 53.13 35.12 -52.33
CA ARG A 468 51.73 35.52 -52.54
C ARG A 468 51.63 36.85 -53.31
N PRO A 469 50.64 37.02 -54.21
CA PRO A 469 50.42 38.29 -54.92
C PRO A 469 49.75 39.35 -54.04
N ARG A 470 50.08 40.63 -54.30
CA ARG A 470 49.63 41.82 -53.56
C ARG A 470 48.14 42.17 -53.82
N PRO A 471 47.37 42.58 -52.80
CA PRO A 471 46.06 43.20 -52.99
C PRO A 471 46.18 44.72 -53.31
N ALA A 472 45.24 45.21 -54.11
CA ALA A 472 45.13 46.59 -54.60
C ALA A 472 44.56 47.57 -53.55
N PRO A 473 44.86 48.89 -53.65
CA PRO A 473 44.55 49.89 -52.62
C PRO A 473 43.14 50.51 -52.76
N GLU A 474 42.58 50.93 -51.62
CA GLU A 474 41.32 51.69 -51.50
C GLU A 474 41.42 53.12 -52.05
N PRO A 475 40.33 53.69 -52.62
CA PRO A 475 40.26 55.10 -52.95
C PRO A 475 39.69 55.96 -51.80
N GLY A 476 40.34 57.11 -51.58
CA GLY A 476 39.87 58.23 -50.76
C GLY A 476 38.97 59.22 -51.54
N PRO A 477 38.69 60.42 -50.98
CA PRO A 477 37.34 60.94 -50.75
C PRO A 477 36.87 62.00 -51.75
N GLU A 478 35.55 62.24 -51.85
CA GLU A 478 35.02 63.48 -52.45
C GLU A 478 33.61 63.89 -51.95
N MET A 479 33.32 65.18 -52.09
CA MET A 479 32.41 66.02 -51.28
C MET A 479 31.02 66.29 -51.91
N GLY A 480 29.97 66.38 -51.05
CA GLY A 480 28.76 67.26 -51.04
C GLY A 480 27.84 67.40 -52.29
N PRO A 481 26.65 68.08 -52.22
CA PRO A 481 25.94 68.70 -51.07
C PRO A 481 24.42 68.33 -50.92
N GLU A 482 23.84 68.87 -49.83
CA GLU A 482 22.45 69.09 -49.33
C GLU A 482 21.23 69.30 -50.29
N PRO A 483 19.97 69.52 -49.81
CA PRO A 483 19.27 69.09 -48.57
C PRO A 483 17.77 68.68 -48.80
N GLY A 484 17.07 68.22 -47.76
CA GLY A 484 15.60 68.29 -47.74
C GLY A 484 14.88 67.57 -46.60
N LEU A 485 14.40 68.36 -45.61
CA LEU A 485 13.12 68.26 -44.86
C LEU A 485 12.75 66.89 -44.24
N GLY A 486 12.45 66.72 -42.95
CA GLY A 486 12.12 67.63 -41.87
C GLY A 486 11.36 66.85 -40.77
N SER A 487 11.40 67.40 -39.54
CA SER A 487 10.60 67.06 -38.35
C SER A 487 10.76 65.66 -37.73
N GLY A 488 10.92 65.48 -36.42
CA GLY A 488 11.02 66.42 -35.30
C GLY A 488 11.23 65.64 -34.00
N SER A 489 11.90 66.30 -33.04
CA SER A 489 11.63 66.32 -31.57
C SER A 489 11.45 64.98 -30.81
N ALA A 490 12.11 64.66 -29.70
CA ALA A 490 13.10 65.34 -28.86
C ALA A 490 13.76 64.31 -27.90
N ARG A 491 14.96 64.70 -27.45
CA ARG A 491 15.89 64.10 -26.46
C ARG A 491 15.24 63.91 -25.06
N VAL A 492 15.52 62.88 -24.24
CA VAL A 492 16.79 62.48 -23.53
C VAL A 492 17.26 63.61 -22.58
N PRO A 493 17.75 63.43 -21.31
CA PRO A 493 18.67 62.37 -20.81
C PRO A 493 18.36 61.76 -19.41
N ARG A 494 18.74 60.50 -19.15
CA ARG A 494 20.03 59.97 -18.58
C ARG A 494 20.45 60.53 -17.21
N LEU A 495 20.69 59.62 -16.25
CA LEU A 495 22.02 59.18 -15.74
C LEU A 495 21.83 58.41 -14.41
N GLY A 496 22.49 57.25 -14.25
CA GLY A 496 22.69 56.57 -12.94
C GLY A 496 23.90 57.16 -12.20
N PRO A 497 24.69 56.39 -11.42
CA PRO A 497 24.43 55.22 -10.56
C PRO A 497 24.93 55.47 -9.10
N GLY A 498 24.81 54.50 -8.17
CA GLY A 498 25.63 54.54 -6.93
C GLY A 498 25.15 53.75 -5.70
N SER A 499 25.90 52.67 -5.39
CA SER A 499 26.53 52.35 -4.08
C SER A 499 25.71 52.10 -2.79
N GLY A 500 25.89 50.91 -2.19
CA GLY A 500 25.80 50.67 -0.73
C GLY A 500 27.00 51.29 0.03
N PRO A 501 27.21 51.11 1.37
CA PRO A 501 27.05 49.86 2.15
C PRO A 501 26.54 50.05 3.62
N GLY A 502 26.48 48.98 4.43
CA GLY A 502 26.40 49.09 5.91
C GLY A 502 26.04 47.79 6.66
N GLN A 503 26.98 47.28 7.46
CA GLN A 503 26.93 46.05 8.28
C GLN A 503 26.72 46.35 9.79
N ALA A 504 26.15 45.34 10.48
CA ALA A 504 26.42 44.86 11.87
C ALA A 504 25.92 45.70 13.09
N PRO A 505 25.79 45.13 14.33
CA PRO A 505 26.26 43.81 14.80
C PRO A 505 25.31 42.96 15.70
N GLU A 506 25.73 41.70 15.91
CA GLU A 506 25.30 40.73 16.96
C GLU A 506 25.75 41.13 18.38
N PRO A 507 25.24 40.43 19.42
CA PRO A 507 26.14 39.93 20.46
C PRO A 507 25.88 38.46 20.90
N ARG A 508 26.96 37.78 21.31
CA ARG A 508 27.06 36.56 22.14
C ARG A 508 28.17 36.80 23.19
N PRO A 509 28.43 35.94 24.19
CA PRO A 509 27.62 34.92 24.88
C PRO A 509 27.62 35.10 26.42
N GLY A 510 26.69 34.46 27.14
CA GLY A 510 26.68 34.37 28.61
C GLY A 510 26.71 32.93 29.09
N ALA A 511 27.61 32.65 30.02
CA ALA A 511 27.95 31.34 30.59
C ALA A 511 26.80 30.64 31.33
N GLY A 512 26.78 29.30 31.27
CA GLY A 512 25.90 28.46 32.09
C GLY A 512 26.46 28.21 33.50
N PRO A 513 25.72 27.42 34.30
CA PRO A 513 26.33 26.49 35.24
C PRO A 513 25.91 25.03 34.98
N GLU A 514 26.78 24.15 35.46
CA GLU A 514 26.84 22.69 35.35
C GLU A 514 25.64 21.90 35.91
N PRO A 515 25.51 20.62 35.52
CA PRO A 515 24.38 19.75 35.86
C PRO A 515 24.48 19.15 37.26
N VAL A 516 23.33 18.93 37.88
CA VAL A 516 23.15 18.21 39.15
C VAL A 516 22.96 16.72 38.85
N ASP A 517 23.81 15.87 39.44
CA ASP A 517 23.69 14.40 39.39
C ASP A 517 22.43 13.89 40.10
N PRO A 518 21.67 12.94 39.53
CA PRO A 518 20.62 12.22 40.25
C PRO A 518 21.21 11.08 41.13
N PRO A 519 20.61 10.78 42.29
CA PRO A 519 21.08 9.70 43.16
C PRO A 519 20.75 8.31 42.59
N ALA A 520 21.64 7.35 42.90
CA ALA A 520 21.61 5.96 42.46
C ALA A 520 20.34 5.18 42.89
N PRO A 521 19.89 4.17 42.10
CA PRO A 521 18.76 3.33 42.47
C PRO A 521 19.15 2.29 43.54
N VAL A 522 18.27 2.14 44.52
CA VAL A 522 18.32 1.13 45.58
C VAL A 522 18.06 -0.25 44.98
N LEU A 523 18.98 -1.19 45.22
CA LEU A 523 18.83 -2.61 44.92
C LEU A 523 17.80 -3.23 45.88
N ALA A 524 16.73 -3.81 45.34
CA ALA A 524 15.82 -4.69 46.07
C ALA A 524 16.27 -6.15 45.91
N GLU A 525 16.42 -6.85 47.03
CA GLU A 525 16.73 -8.29 47.10
C GLU A 525 15.59 -9.18 46.57
N PRO A 526 15.89 -10.41 46.11
CA PRO A 526 14.95 -11.25 45.36
C PRO A 526 13.97 -12.03 46.25
N LEU A 527 12.69 -11.99 45.87
CA LEU A 527 11.63 -12.84 46.43
C LEU A 527 11.73 -14.29 45.91
N ALA A 528 11.49 -15.24 46.81
CA ALA A 528 11.57 -16.68 46.62
C ALA A 528 10.59 -17.25 45.55
N PRO A 529 10.89 -18.41 44.91
CA PRO A 529 10.12 -18.91 43.79
C PRO A 529 8.79 -19.58 44.20
N VAL A 530 7.73 -19.24 43.45
CA VAL A 530 6.37 -19.83 43.50
C VAL A 530 6.30 -21.01 42.49
N PRO A 531 5.60 -22.12 42.80
CA PRO A 531 5.71 -23.38 42.07
C PRO A 531 5.10 -23.35 40.66
N ALA A 532 5.67 -24.20 39.79
CA ALA A 532 5.38 -24.29 38.36
C ALA A 532 3.94 -24.74 38.04
N GLY A 533 3.05 -23.77 37.83
CA GLY A 533 1.83 -23.94 37.04
C GLY A 533 2.15 -23.80 35.55
N ARG A 534 1.55 -24.65 34.71
CA ARG A 534 1.72 -24.67 33.24
C ARG A 534 1.67 -23.25 32.67
N THR A 535 2.81 -22.77 32.18
CA THR A 535 2.93 -21.44 31.58
C THR A 535 2.28 -21.44 30.20
N GLU A 536 1.10 -20.81 30.13
CA GLU A 536 0.50 -20.39 28.88
C GLU A 536 1.48 -19.43 28.17
N SER A 537 1.83 -19.70 26.92
CA SER A 537 2.77 -18.87 26.15
C SER A 537 2.27 -17.42 26.07
N ALA A 538 3.15 -16.44 26.27
CA ALA A 538 2.83 -15.00 26.23
C ALA A 538 1.95 -14.56 25.03
N PRO A 539 2.12 -15.08 23.79
CA PRO A 539 1.26 -14.72 22.66
C PRO A 539 -0.21 -15.05 22.90
N ARG A 540 -0.52 -16.21 23.51
CA ARG A 540 -1.90 -16.64 23.77
C ARG A 540 -2.62 -15.77 24.82
N ARG A 541 -1.88 -15.21 25.77
CA ARG A 541 -2.44 -14.29 26.78
C ARG A 541 -2.74 -12.91 26.19
N ALA A 542 -1.87 -12.39 25.33
CA ALA A 542 -2.09 -11.15 24.60
C ALA A 542 -3.30 -11.25 23.65
N TRP A 543 -3.45 -12.37 22.94
CA TRP A 543 -4.59 -12.62 22.05
C TRP A 543 -5.92 -12.79 22.79
N ARG A 544 -5.94 -13.42 23.97
CA ARG A 544 -7.15 -13.48 24.82
C ARG A 544 -7.55 -12.13 25.41
N ALA A 545 -6.62 -11.19 25.56
CA ALA A 545 -6.95 -9.82 25.93
C ALA A 545 -7.51 -9.04 24.73
N LEU A 546 -6.95 -9.24 23.54
CA LEU A 546 -7.46 -8.71 22.28
C LEU A 546 -8.88 -9.21 21.98
N SER A 547 -9.17 -10.51 22.15
CA SER A 547 -10.50 -11.07 21.88
C SER A 547 -11.58 -10.65 22.89
N ARG A 548 -11.24 -10.47 24.18
CA ARG A 548 -12.18 -9.95 25.20
C ARG A 548 -12.55 -8.50 24.94
N TRP A 549 -11.56 -7.67 24.62
CA TRP A 549 -11.76 -6.26 24.29
C TRP A 549 -12.54 -6.06 22.97
N TRP A 550 -12.29 -6.89 21.94
CA TRP A 550 -13.06 -6.87 20.69
C TRP A 550 -14.52 -7.38 20.83
N GLN A 551 -14.84 -8.10 21.91
CA GLN A 551 -16.20 -8.59 22.23
C GLN A 551 -17.02 -7.64 23.10
N GLY A 552 -16.48 -6.45 23.44
CA GLY A 552 -17.21 -5.46 24.24
C GLY A 552 -17.35 -5.80 25.73
N HIS A 553 -16.40 -6.57 26.28
CA HIS A 553 -16.24 -6.77 27.74
C HIS A 553 -14.80 -6.55 28.19
#